data_AF-R7EUJ0-F1
#
_entry.id   AF-R7EUJ0-F1
#
_cell.length_a   1.000
_cell.length_b   1.000
_cell.length_c   1.000
_cell.angle_alpha   90.00
_cell.angle_beta   90.00
_cell.angle_gamma   90.00
#
_symmetry.space_group_name_H-M   'P 1'
#
loop_
_entity.id
_entity.type
_entity.pdbx_description
1 polymer ?
#
loop_
_entity_poly.entity_id
_entity_poly.type
_entity_poly.pdbx_seq_one_letter_code
_entity_poly.pdbx_strand_id
1 'polypeptide(L)' 'MKKTYRTEVRMSEELARKLLYISAAEGRTPNNQFMFMLRGNIQYFERTKGKIPADKLAAIDLSAFETDAPEEK' A
#
# COMPACT_ATOMS: atom_id res chain seq x y z
N MET A 1 -19.51 -4.67 0.20
CA MET A 1 -18.19 -4.02 0.35
C MET A 1 -17.15 -4.88 -0.35
N LYS A 2 -16.13 -4.28 -0.98
CA LYS A 2 -15.00 -5.04 -1.53
C LYS A 2 -14.11 -5.48 -0.37
N LYS A 3 -13.54 -6.70 -0.44
CA LYS A 3 -12.59 -7.21 0.56
C LYS A 3 -11.37 -6.29 0.62
N THR A 4 -10.96 -5.91 1.82
CA THR A 4 -9.77 -5.08 2.09
C THR A 4 -8.74 -5.90 2.84
N TYR A 5 -7.46 -5.55 2.65
CA TYR A 5 -6.32 -6.25 3.24
C TYR A 5 -5.45 -5.24 3.98
N ARG A 6 -4.81 -5.67 5.06
CA ARG A 6 -3.91 -4.84 5.87
C ARG A 6 -2.54 -5.49 5.98
N THR A 7 -1.51 -4.66 5.93
CA THR A 7 -0.13 -5.06 6.24
C THR A 7 0.51 -4.00 7.12
N GLU A 8 1.42 -4.42 7.99
CA GLU A 8 2.15 -3.52 8.89
C GLU A 8 3.48 -3.08 8.26
N VAL A 9 3.84 -1.81 8.47
CA VAL A 9 5.12 -1.27 8.01
C VAL A 9 5.96 -0.88 9.21
N ARG A 10 7.11 -1.53 9.37
CA ARG A 10 8.12 -1.14 10.35
C ARG A 10 9.06 -0.11 9.75
N MET A 11 9.24 1.02 10.42
CA MET A 11 10.09 2.12 9.96
C MET A 11 10.89 2.73 11.12
N SER A 12 12.00 3.39 10.78
CA SER A 12 12.75 4.20 11.75
C SER A 12 11.96 5.46 12.13
N GLU A 13 12.31 6.07 13.27
CA GLU A 13 11.69 7.32 13.72
C GLU A 13 11.82 8.43 12.68
N GLU A 14 13.00 8.60 12.10
CA GLU A 14 13.25 9.63 11.07
C GLU A 14 12.34 9.43 9.86
N LEU A 15 12.17 8.18 9.41
CA LEU A 15 11.33 7.88 8.26
C LEU A 15 9.84 8.13 8.57
N ALA A 16 9.39 7.79 9.79
CA ALA A 16 8.04 8.09 10.24
C ALA A 16 7.79 9.61 10.25
N ARG A 17 8.73 10.41 10.77
CA ARG A 17 8.63 11.88 10.77
C ARG A 17 8.53 12.44 9.35
N LYS A 18 9.36 11.96 8.43
CA LYS A 18 9.32 12.37 7.01
C LYS A 18 8.00 12.02 6.34
N LEU A 19 7.47 10.81 6.58
CA LEU A 19 6.17 10.40 6.05
C LEU A 19 5.07 11.35 6.54
N LEU A 20 5.00 11.64 7.83
CA LEU A 20 3.97 12.52 8.40
C LEU A 20 4.06 13.94 7.84
N TYR A 21 5.27 14.47 7.71
CA TYR A 21 5.50 15.78 7.11
C TYR A 21 4.99 15.85 5.66
N ILE A 22 5.40 14.90 4.82
CA ILE A 22 5.00 14.86 3.40
C ILE A 22 3.48 14.67 3.29
N SER A 23 2.90 13.79 4.11
CA SER A 23 1.46 13.54 4.11
C SER A 23 0.68 14.83 4.37
N ALA A 24 1.10 15.60 5.39
CA ALA A 24 0.49 16.89 5.70
C ALA A 24 0.68 17.93 4.58
N ALA A 25 1.91 18.07 4.05
CA ALA A 25 2.21 19.01 2.97
C ALA A 25 1.39 18.74 1.69
N GLU A 26 1.07 17.47 1.43
CA GLU A 26 0.30 17.03 0.28
C GLU A 26 -1.21 16.95 0.53
N GLY A 27 -1.69 17.27 1.73
CA GLY A 27 -3.10 17.17 2.11
C GLY A 27 -3.64 15.74 2.14
N ARG A 28 -2.80 14.75 2.47
CA ARG A 28 -3.16 13.32 2.50
C ARG A 28 -3.00 12.75 3.90
N THR A 29 -3.81 11.74 4.23
CA THR A 29 -3.53 10.89 5.40
C THR A 29 -2.28 10.04 5.12
N PRO A 30 -1.56 9.56 6.15
CA PRO A 30 -0.40 8.68 5.95
C PRO A 30 -0.75 7.42 5.15
N ASN A 31 -1.94 6.84 5.39
CA ASN A 31 -2.43 5.71 4.61
C ASN A 31 -2.60 6.07 3.13
N ASN A 32 -3.21 7.22 2.81
CA ASN A 32 -3.38 7.66 1.43
C ASN A 32 -2.05 8.00 0.76
N GLN A 33 -1.09 8.56 1.51
CA GLN A 33 0.26 8.79 1.00
C GLN A 33 0.98 7.46 0.70
N PHE A 34 0.85 6.44 1.55
CA PHE A 34 1.36 5.10 1.26
C PHE A 34 0.71 4.49 0.01
N MET A 35 -0.61 4.60 -0.13
CA MET A 35 -1.31 4.09 -1.31
C MET A 35 -0.89 4.83 -2.60
N PHE A 36 -0.60 6.13 -2.52
CA PHE A 36 -0.03 6.89 -3.63
C PHE A 36 1.36 6.37 -4.01
N MET A 37 2.27 6.23 -3.04
CA MET A 37 3.62 5.72 -3.27
C MET A 37 3.63 4.30 -3.83
N LEU A 38 2.77 3.41 -3.29
CA LEU A 38 2.64 2.02 -3.75
C LEU A 38 2.18 1.96 -5.21
N ARG A 39 1.15 2.73 -5.58
CA ARG A 39 0.67 2.79 -6.98
C ARG A 39 1.76 3.31 -7.92
N GLY A 40 2.49 4.35 -7.50
CA GLY A 40 3.63 4.88 -8.26
C GLY A 40 4.72 3.82 -8.46
N ASN A 41 5.03 3.05 -7.42
CA ASN A 41 5.99 1.96 -7.49
C ASN A 41 5.54 0.85 -8.46
N ILE A 42 4.29 0.41 -8.41
CA ILE A 42 3.74 -0.61 -9.32
C ILE A 42 3.82 -0.12 -10.78
N GLN A 43 3.40 1.13 -11.04
CA GLN A 43 3.50 1.71 -12.39
C GLN A 43 4.94 1.76 -12.90
N TYR A 44 5.88 2.16 -12.03
CA TYR A 44 7.30 2.18 -12.37
C TYR A 44 7.83 0.77 -12.67
N PHE A 45 7.49 -0.22 -11.85
CA PHE A 45 7.88 -1.61 -12.05
C PHE A 45 7.37 -2.11 -13.40
N GLU A 46 6.08 -1.95 -13.69
CA GLU A 46 5.50 -2.41 -14.95
C GLU A 46 6.11 -1.74 -16.18
N ARG A 47 6.43 -0.45 -16.07
CA ARG A 47 7.10 0.30 -17.14
C ARG A 47 8.51 -0.20 -17.41
N THR A 48 9.24 -0.63 -16.37
CA THR A 48 10.67 -0.96 -16.46
C THR A 48 10.95 -2.45 -16.60
N LYS A 49 10.05 -3.32 -16.14
CA LYS A 49 10.20 -4.78 -16.11
C LYS A 49 9.14 -5.51 -16.94
N GLY A 50 8.17 -4.78 -17.50
CA GLY A 50 7.04 -5.35 -18.22
C GLY A 50 5.82 -5.53 -17.31
N LYS A 51 4.65 -5.69 -17.93
CA LYS A 51 3.37 -5.84 -17.25
C LYS A 51 3.36 -7.08 -16.35
N ILE A 52 2.72 -6.96 -15.18
CA ILE A 52 2.53 -8.12 -14.30
C ILE A 52 1.53 -9.07 -14.99
N PRO A 53 1.89 -10.33 -15.27
CA PRO A 53 0.97 -11.28 -15.90
C PRO A 53 -0.24 -11.56 -14.99
N ALA A 54 -1.44 -11.56 -15.58
CA ALA A 54 -2.69 -11.68 -14.82
C ALA A 54 -2.83 -13.04 -14.11
N ASP A 55 -2.36 -14.11 -14.74
CA ASP A 55 -2.29 -15.47 -14.20
C ASP A 55 -1.40 -15.53 -12.95
N LYS A 56 -0.22 -14.89 -13.02
CA LYS A 56 0.71 -14.84 -11.87
C LYS A 56 0.17 -14.00 -10.73
N LEU A 57 -0.49 -12.88 -11.04
CA LEU A 57 -1.11 -12.04 -10.02
C LEU A 57 -2.27 -12.75 -9.32
N ALA A 58 -3.10 -13.48 -10.07
CA ALA A 58 -4.23 -14.24 -9.52
C ALA A 58 -3.79 -15.42 -8.63
N ALA A 59 -2.58 -15.94 -8.83
CA ALA A 59 -2.02 -17.03 -8.04
C ALA A 59 -1.42 -16.58 -6.68
N ILE A 60 -1.35 -15.27 -6.40
CA ILE A 60 -0.81 -14.77 -5.13
C ILE A 60 -1.82 -15.01 -4.00
N ASP A 61 -1.41 -15.76 -2.98
CA ASP A 61 -2.19 -15.95 -1.77
C ASP A 61 -2.15 -14.70 -0.87
N LEU A 62 -3.33 -14.24 -0.47
CA LEU A 62 -3.52 -13.06 0.39
C LEU A 62 -3.99 -13.42 1.81
N SER A 63 -4.12 -14.72 2.13
CA SER A 63 -4.64 -15.23 3.40
C SER A 63 -3.96 -14.60 4.63
N ALA A 64 -2.64 -14.41 4.57
CA ALA A 64 -1.85 -13.81 5.64
C ALA A 64 -2.12 -12.32 5.90
N PHE A 65 -2.84 -11.64 5.00
CA PHE A 65 -3.14 -10.21 5.07
C PHE A 65 -4.64 -9.92 5.18
N GLU A 66 -5.44 -10.96 5.37
CA GLU A 66 -6.87 -10.81 5.62
C GLU A 66 -7.08 -10.06 6.95
N THR A 67 -8.03 -9.13 6.93
CA THR A 67 -8.36 -8.36 8.13
C THR A 67 -9.65 -8.96 8.70
N ASP A 68 -9.56 -9.63 9.86
CA ASP A 68 -10.75 -10.16 10.56
C ASP A 68 -11.53 -9.08 11.33
N ALA A 69 -11.00 -7.85 11.38
CA ALA A 69 -11.61 -6.78 12.14
C ALA A 69 -12.79 -6.15 11.37
N PRO A 70 -14.01 -6.12 11.93
CA PRO A 70 -15.11 -5.36 11.35
C PRO A 70 -14.73 -3.88 11.28
N GLU A 71 -15.06 -3.21 10.17
CA GLU A 71 -15.01 -1.76 10.09
C GLU A 71 -15.93 -1.20 11.20
N GLU A 72 -15.35 -0.70 12.29
CA GLU A 72 -16.10 0.11 13.26
C GLU A 72 -16.64 1.33 12.50
N LYS A 73 -17.97 1.40 12.42
CA LYS A 73 -18.73 2.46 11.75
C LYS A 73 -18.65 3.78 12.49
#